data_AF-A0A699SQ69-F1
#
_entry.id   AF-A0A699SQ69-F1
#
_cell.length_a   1.000
_cell.length_b   1.000
_cell.length_c   1.000
_cell.angle_alpha   90.00
_cell.angle_beta   90.00
_cell.angle_gamma   90.00
#
_symmetry.space_group_name_H-M   'P 1'
#
loop_
_entity.id
_entity.type
_entity.pdbx_description
1 polymer ?
#
loop_
_entity_poly.entity_id
_entity_poly.type
_entity_poly.pdbx_seq_one_letter_code
_entity_poly.pdbx_strand_id
1 'polypeptide(L)'
;LRVREEDIPKTAFRTRYGHYEFQVMPFELTNAPIVFMDLMNQECKPYLDKFMIVFIDDILIYSKDEKEHEEHLKAILELLKKEELYAKFSKCEVWIPKVQFLGHVIDSQGIYVDPAKIESVKD
;
A
#
# COMPACT_ATOMS: atom_id res chain seq x y z
N LEU A 1 11.01 -6.53 3.24
CA LEU A 1 11.97 -6.60 2.12
C LEU A 1 13.39 -6.30 2.60
N ARG A 2 14.32 -7.25 2.45
CA ARG A 2 15.72 -7.09 2.92
C ARG A 2 16.56 -6.39 1.86
N VAL A 3 17.50 -5.56 2.30
CA VAL A 3 18.54 -4.99 1.43
C VAL A 3 19.54 -6.11 1.09
N ARG A 4 20.04 -6.14 -0.15
CA ARG A 4 21.10 -7.07 -0.54
C ARG A 4 22.33 -6.82 0.32
N GLU A 5 23.01 -7.86 0.77
CA GLU A 5 24.14 -7.71 1.71
C GLU A 5 25.24 -6.77 1.18
N GLU A 6 25.49 -6.79 -0.12
CA GLU A 6 26.43 -5.90 -0.82
C GLU A 6 26.01 -4.42 -0.84
N ASP A 7 24.72 -4.13 -0.68
CA ASP A 7 24.15 -2.79 -0.70
C ASP A 7 23.90 -2.21 0.70
N ILE A 8 23.97 -3.03 1.77
CA ILE A 8 23.76 -2.58 3.16
C ILE A 8 24.65 -1.37 3.52
N PRO A 9 25.97 -1.37 3.21
CA PRO A 9 26.82 -0.22 3.55
C PRO A 9 26.44 1.09 2.85
N LYS A 10 25.71 1.01 1.72
CA LYS A 10 25.21 2.20 0.99
C LYS A 10 24.06 2.88 1.72
N THR A 11 23.43 2.19 2.67
CA THR A 11 22.33 2.71 3.49
C THR A 11 22.81 3.29 4.82
N ALA A 12 24.12 3.45 4.99
CA ALA A 12 24.71 3.96 6.22
C ALA A 12 24.23 5.39 6.52
N PHE A 13 23.79 5.63 7.74
CA PHE A 13 23.46 6.95 8.28
C PHE A 13 24.19 7.19 9.60
N ARG A 14 24.41 8.46 9.90
CA ARG A 14 25.15 8.89 11.10
C ARG A 14 24.22 9.59 12.08
N THR A 15 24.25 9.12 13.33
CA THR A 15 23.66 9.85 14.46
C THR A 15 24.77 10.51 15.28
N ARG A 16 24.40 11.33 16.27
CA ARG A 16 25.37 11.88 17.24
C ARG A 16 26.20 10.78 17.93
N TYR A 17 25.66 9.58 18.06
CA TYR A 17 26.21 8.49 18.87
C TYR A 17 26.84 7.36 18.06
N GLY A 18 26.77 7.37 16.73
CA GLY A 18 27.37 6.31 15.93
C GLY A 18 26.94 6.29 14.47
N HIS A 19 27.42 5.27 13.76
CA HIS A 19 27.01 4.93 12.40
C HIS A 19 26.11 3.70 12.46
N TYR A 20 25.05 3.72 11.68
CA TYR A 20 24.05 2.66 11.59
C TYR A 20 23.74 2.40 10.13
N GLU A 21 23.30 1.19 9.82
CA GLU A 21 22.97 0.76 8.46
C GLU A 21 21.58 0.12 8.49
N PHE A 22 20.84 0.24 7.38
CA PHE A 22 19.54 -0.39 7.25
C PHE A 22 19.68 -1.82 6.70
N GLN A 23 19.13 -2.81 7.40
CA GLN A 23 19.07 -4.20 6.93
C GLN A 23 17.83 -4.50 6.08
N VAL A 24 16.79 -3.68 6.26
CA VAL A 24 15.55 -3.71 5.48
C VAL A 24 15.47 -2.43 4.67
N MET A 25 14.80 -2.47 3.53
CA MET A 25 14.71 -1.32 2.64
C MET A 25 14.04 -0.13 3.35
N PRO A 26 14.74 1.00 3.57
CA PRO A 26 14.12 2.18 4.14
C PRO A 26 13.30 2.91 3.07
N PHE A 27 12.23 3.58 3.50
CA PHE A 27 11.30 4.30 2.62
C PHE A 27 11.95 5.41 1.79
N GLU A 28 13.04 6.00 2.29
CA GLU A 28 13.70 7.16 1.67
C GLU A 28 14.57 6.81 0.46
N LEU A 29 14.75 5.52 0.14
CA LEU A 29 15.45 5.15 -1.09
C LEU A 29 14.56 5.40 -2.31
N THR A 30 15.13 6.02 -3.33
CA THR A 30 14.44 6.32 -4.60
C THR A 30 13.75 5.10 -5.23
N ASN A 31 14.35 3.92 -5.08
CA ASN A 31 13.83 2.69 -5.66
C ASN A 31 12.87 1.93 -4.72
N ALA A 32 12.73 2.35 -3.47
CA ALA A 32 11.92 1.62 -2.49
C ALA A 32 10.46 1.48 -2.89
N PRO A 33 9.77 2.55 -3.38
CA PRO A 33 8.40 2.42 -3.86
C PRO A 33 8.26 1.43 -5.01
N ILE A 34 9.20 1.45 -5.97
CA ILE A 34 9.17 0.58 -7.15
C ILE A 34 9.34 -0.88 -6.76
N VAL A 35 10.30 -1.17 -5.87
CA VAL A 35 10.56 -2.54 -5.41
C VAL A 35 9.40 -3.07 -4.56
N PHE A 36 8.79 -2.22 -3.74
CA PHE A 36 7.61 -2.61 -2.97
C PHE A 36 6.40 -2.85 -3.89
N MET A 37 6.18 -2.01 -4.90
CA MET A 37 5.14 -2.24 -5.91
C MET A 37 5.36 -3.54 -6.69
N ASP A 38 6.59 -3.88 -7.07
CA ASP A 38 6.87 -5.15 -7.76
C ASP A 38 6.56 -6.37 -6.87
N LEU A 39 6.96 -6.33 -5.60
CA LEU A 39 6.61 -7.36 -4.61
C LEU A 39 5.09 -7.51 -4.50
N MET A 40 4.38 -6.40 -4.27
CA MET A 40 2.93 -6.43 -4.18
C MET A 40 2.31 -6.96 -5.48
N ASN A 41 2.77 -6.52 -6.64
CA ASN A 41 2.26 -6.99 -7.93
C ASN A 41 2.44 -8.50 -8.13
N GLN A 42 3.53 -9.08 -7.65
CA GLN A 42 3.82 -10.51 -7.75
C GLN A 42 2.93 -11.32 -6.80
N GLU A 43 2.85 -10.94 -5.53
CA GLU A 43 2.11 -11.68 -4.52
C GLU A 43 0.59 -11.51 -4.65
N CYS A 44 0.15 -10.30 -4.97
CA CYS A 44 -1.26 -9.97 -5.11
C CYS A 44 -1.85 -10.30 -6.48
N LYS A 45 -1.03 -10.74 -7.44
CA LYS A 45 -1.42 -11.06 -8.82
C LYS A 45 -2.74 -11.83 -8.97
N PRO A 46 -3.09 -12.80 -8.11
CA PRO A 46 -4.35 -13.52 -8.24
C PRO A 46 -5.61 -12.64 -8.11
N TYR A 47 -5.50 -11.50 -7.41
CA TYR A 47 -6.63 -10.64 -7.01
C TYR A 47 -6.57 -9.23 -7.62
N LEU A 48 -5.39 -8.80 -8.11
CA LEU A 48 -5.22 -7.52 -8.80
C LEU A 48 -6.19 -7.39 -9.98
N ASP A 49 -6.73 -6.18 -10.13
CA ASP A 49 -7.70 -5.76 -11.16
C ASP A 49 -9.03 -6.54 -11.16
N LYS A 50 -9.21 -7.52 -10.25
CA LYS A 50 -10.49 -8.22 -10.07
C LYS A 50 -11.32 -7.53 -9.00
N PHE A 51 -10.76 -7.40 -7.81
CA PHE A 51 -11.41 -6.79 -6.64
C PHE A 51 -10.43 -6.04 -5.74
N MET A 52 -9.20 -5.85 -6.22
CA MET A 52 -8.13 -5.21 -5.46
C MET A 52 -7.25 -4.35 -6.37
N ILE A 53 -6.93 -3.15 -5.89
CA ILE A 53 -5.95 -2.24 -6.47
C ILE A 53 -4.86 -2.02 -5.42
N VAL A 54 -3.61 -2.04 -5.85
CA VAL A 54 -2.47 -1.74 -4.98
C VAL A 54 -1.69 -0.58 -5.55
N PHE A 55 -1.30 0.35 -4.69
CA PHE A 55 -0.42 1.46 -5.04
C PHE A 55 0.57 1.74 -3.91
N ILE A 56 1.85 1.47 -4.17
CA ILE A 56 2.92 1.55 -3.16
C ILE A 56 2.48 0.79 -1.90
N ASP A 57 2.19 1.47 -0.79
CA ASP A 57 1.82 0.92 0.50
C ASP A 57 0.30 0.82 0.74
N ASP A 58 -0.51 1.37 -0.16
CA ASP A 58 -1.97 1.40 -0.02
C ASP A 58 -2.65 0.28 -0.83
N ILE A 59 -3.60 -0.40 -0.18
CA ILE A 59 -4.41 -1.47 -0.77
C ILE A 59 -5.88 -1.05 -0.73
N LEU A 60 -6.52 -0.98 -1.90
CA LEU A 60 -7.94 -0.76 -2.04
C LEU A 60 -8.64 -2.08 -2.41
N ILE A 61 -9.68 -2.42 -1.65
CA ILE A 61 -10.50 -3.62 -1.87
C ILE A 61 -11.92 -3.17 -2.19
N TYR A 62 -12.49 -3.65 -3.29
CA TYR A 62 -13.83 -3.29 -3.72
C TYR A 62 -14.66 -4.54 -4.04
N SER A 63 -15.95 -4.49 -3.72
CA SER A 63 -16.90 -5.59 -3.91
C SER A 63 -18.28 -5.03 -4.24
N LYS A 64 -19.19 -5.86 -4.78
CA LYS A 64 -20.54 -5.42 -5.14
C LYS A 64 -21.49 -5.37 -3.95
N ASP A 65 -21.31 -6.29 -3.00
CA ASP A 65 -22.11 -6.40 -1.80
C ASP A 65 -21.25 -6.77 -0.57
N GLU A 66 -21.85 -6.67 0.61
CA GLU A 66 -21.16 -6.89 1.88
C GLU A 66 -20.66 -8.33 2.03
N LYS A 67 -21.40 -9.31 1.51
CA LYS A 67 -21.02 -10.72 1.63
C LYS A 67 -19.80 -11.03 0.77
N GLU A 68 -19.80 -10.56 -0.47
CA GLU A 68 -18.64 -10.66 -1.36
C GLU A 68 -17.44 -9.89 -0.76
N HIS A 69 -17.68 -8.75 -0.10
CA HIS A 69 -16.61 -8.01 0.60
C HIS A 69 -16.00 -8.76 1.77
N GLU A 70 -16.79 -9.51 2.54
CA GLU A 70 -16.27 -10.36 3.61
C GLU A 70 -15.32 -11.43 3.06
N GLU A 71 -15.74 -12.08 1.97
CA GLU A 71 -14.96 -13.12 1.29
C GLU A 71 -13.65 -12.55 0.71
N HIS A 72 -13.71 -11.40 0.04
CA HIS A 72 -12.54 -10.71 -0.51
C HIS A 72 -11.57 -10.25 0.58
N LEU A 73 -12.08 -9.64 1.65
CA LEU A 73 -11.27 -9.17 2.76
C LEU A 73 -10.55 -10.35 3.43
N LYS A 74 -11.26 -11.46 3.66
CA LYS A 74 -10.67 -12.67 4.23
C LYS A 74 -9.54 -13.22 3.34
N ALA A 75 -9.77 -13.34 2.04
CA ALA A 75 -8.77 -13.83 1.10
C ALA A 75 -7.51 -12.96 1.08
N ILE A 76 -7.67 -11.63 1.15
CA ILE A 76 -6.54 -10.69 1.15
C ILE A 76 -5.79 -10.74 2.49
N LEU A 77 -6.49 -10.78 3.61
CA LEU A 77 -5.84 -10.89 4.93
C LEU A 77 -5.09 -12.22 5.08
N GLU A 78 -5.61 -13.31 4.52
CA GLU A 78 -4.91 -14.60 4.48
C GLU A 78 -3.66 -14.54 3.60
N LEU A 79 -3.73 -13.89 2.43
CA LEU A 79 -2.58 -13.67 1.57
C LEU A 79 -1.50 -12.82 2.25
N LEU A 80 -1.88 -11.68 2.84
CA LEU A 80 -0.95 -10.80 3.55
C LEU A 80 -0.26 -11.54 4.70
N LYS A 81 -1.02 -12.37 5.44
CA LYS A 81 -0.46 -13.21 6.50
C LYS A 81 0.53 -14.25 5.98
N LYS A 82 0.25 -14.87 4.82
CA LYS A 82 1.13 -15.87 4.20
C LYS A 82 2.45 -15.26 3.75
N GLU A 83 2.41 -14.05 3.20
CA GLU A 83 3.58 -13.33 2.69
C GLU A 83 4.28 -12.44 3.74
N GLU A 84 3.89 -12.58 5.02
CA GLU A 84 4.42 -11.79 6.14
C GLU A 84 4.35 -10.26 5.91
N LEU A 85 3.29 -9.83 5.24
CA LEU A 85 2.95 -8.43 5.01
C LEU A 85 1.92 -7.97 6.05
N TYR A 86 2.16 -6.80 6.64
CA TYR A 86 1.38 -6.32 7.77
C TYR A 86 0.70 -4.99 7.45
N ALA A 87 -0.63 -4.98 7.50
CA ALA A 87 -1.41 -3.76 7.45
C ALA A 87 -1.48 -3.11 8.83
N LYS A 88 -1.33 -1.79 8.88
CA LYS A 88 -1.48 -1.03 10.13
C LYS A 88 -2.97 -0.78 10.39
N PHE A 89 -3.57 -1.58 11.28
CA PHE A 89 -5.01 -1.50 11.59
C PHE A 89 -5.53 -0.08 11.89
N SER A 90 -4.75 0.75 12.58
CA SER A 90 -5.15 2.13 12.89
C SER A 90 -5.25 3.06 11.67
N LYS A 91 -4.80 2.62 10.49
CA LYS A 91 -4.89 3.32 9.21
C LYS A 91 -5.86 2.62 8.24
N CYS A 92 -6.44 1.49 8.63
CA CYS A 92 -7.35 0.75 7.76
C CYS A 92 -8.78 1.29 7.94
N GLU A 93 -9.43 1.57 6.82
CA GLU A 93 -10.86 1.86 6.78
C GLU A 93 -11.56 0.66 6.12
N VAL A 94 -12.55 0.09 6.81
CA VAL A 94 -13.23 -1.14 6.37
C VAL A 94 -14.73 -0.90 6.40
N TRP A 95 -15.47 -1.50 5.46
CA TRP A 95 -16.94 -1.40 5.39
C TRP A 95 -17.47 0.02 5.14
N ILE A 96 -16.72 0.81 4.37
CA ILE A 96 -17.12 2.18 4.01
C ILE A 96 -17.76 2.21 2.61
N PRO A 97 -18.90 2.91 2.44
CA PRO A 97 -19.57 3.02 1.13
C PRO A 97 -18.86 3.99 0.17
N LYS A 98 -17.91 4.77 0.70
CA LYS A 98 -17.16 5.80 0.00
C LYS A 98 -15.76 5.88 0.61
N VAL A 99 -14.73 5.82 -0.23
CA VAL A 99 -13.32 5.83 0.19
C VAL A 99 -12.53 6.90 -0.55
N GLN A 100 -11.62 7.55 0.16
CA GLN A 100 -10.60 8.40 -0.45
C GLN A 100 -9.35 7.55 -0.74
N PHE A 101 -8.93 7.51 -2.00
CA PHE A 101 -7.78 6.72 -2.44
C PHE A 101 -6.98 7.52 -3.49
N LEU A 102 -5.70 7.80 -3.21
CA LEU A 102 -4.78 8.54 -4.10
C LEU A 102 -5.28 9.92 -4.58
N GLY A 103 -6.10 10.59 -3.76
CA GLY A 103 -6.73 11.86 -4.13
C GLY A 103 -7.90 11.73 -5.10
N HIS A 104 -8.47 10.53 -5.20
CA HIS A 104 -9.77 10.26 -5.76
C HIS A 104 -10.74 9.85 -4.67
N VAL A 105 -12.01 10.10 -4.93
CA VAL A 105 -13.13 9.65 -4.12
C VAL A 105 -13.84 8.56 -4.91
N ILE A 106 -13.96 7.38 -4.31
CA ILE A 106 -14.54 6.20 -4.97
C ILE A 106 -15.79 5.79 -4.20
N ASP A 107 -16.91 5.64 -4.91
CA ASP A 107 -18.16 5.10 -4.36
C ASP A 107 -18.86 4.19 -5.39
N SER A 108 -20.11 3.80 -5.09
CA SER A 108 -20.91 2.92 -5.95
C SER A 108 -21.33 3.53 -7.29
N GLN A 109 -21.28 4.85 -7.44
CA GLN A 109 -21.63 5.57 -8.67
C GLN A 109 -20.41 5.79 -9.57
N GLY A 110 -19.20 5.81 -9.01
CA GLY A 110 -17.98 5.85 -9.80
C GLY A 110 -16.79 6.47 -9.07
N ILE A 111 -15.85 6.98 -9.88
CA ILE A 111 -14.60 7.60 -9.43
C ILE A 111 -14.68 9.10 -9.68
N TYR A 112 -14.50 9.88 -8.61
CA TYR A 112 -14.52 11.33 -8.61
C TYR A 112 -13.15 11.87 -8.22
N VAL A 113 -12.79 13.06 -8.68
CA VAL A 113 -11.60 13.77 -8.17
C VAL A 113 -11.93 14.30 -6.77
N ASP A 114 -10.99 14.14 -5.83
CA ASP A 114 -11.16 14.69 -4.49
C ASP A 114 -11.32 16.23 -4.55
N PRO A 115 -12.42 16.80 -4.03
CA PRO A 115 -12.64 18.24 -3.99
C PRO A 115 -11.47 19.03 -3.37
N ALA A 116 -10.79 18.47 -2.36
CA ALA A 116 -9.65 19.13 -1.71
C ALA A 116 -8.45 19.28 -2.67
N LYS A 117 -8.28 18.35 -3.61
CA LYS A 117 -7.22 18.40 -4.63
C LYS A 117 -7.52 19.44 -5.71
N ILE A 118 -8.80 19.69 -5.98
CA ILE A 118 -9.26 20.75 -6.91
C ILE A 118 -9.00 22.12 -6.31
N GLU A 119 -9.25 22.32 -5.00
CA GLU A 119 -8.96 23.59 -4.32
C GLU A 119 -7.46 23.90 -4.33
N SER A 120 -6.61 22.90 -4.10
CA SER A 120 -5.15 23.06 -4.11
C SER A 120 -4.53 23.51 -5.45
N VAL A 121 -5.28 23.45 -6.57
CA VAL A 121 -4.81 23.85 -7.92
C VAL A 121 -5.40 25.20 -8.36
N LYS A 122 -6.39 25.73 -7.63
CA LYS A 122 -7.05 26.99 -7.99
C LYS A 122 -6.34 28.25 -7.46
N ASP A 123 -5.32 28.08 -6.60
CA ASP A 123 -4.47 29.14 -6.07
C ASP A 123 -3.16 29.31 -6.86
#